data_AF-A0AAD4TFB8-F1
#
_entry.id   AF-A0AAD4TFB8-F1
#
_cell.length_a   1.000
_cell.length_b   1.000
_cell.length_c   1.000
_cell.angle_alpha   90.00
_cell.angle_beta   90.00
_cell.angle_gamma   90.00
#
_symmetry.space_group_name_H-M   'P 1'
#
loop_
_entity.id
_entity.type
_entity.pdbx_description
1 polymer ?
#
loop_
_entity_poly.entity_id
_entity_poly.type
_entity_poly.pdbx_seq_one_letter_code
_entity_poly.pdbx_strand_id
1 'polypeptide(L)'
;MGILNFSSCTYEIIFVILNFVVGMNIFFAYSQPAPTRTSCPLDFQVSFFGNISSCEGGDWGGFLPSNCCGVAFDVYLHALGQAASNTGQIFLDGGDQTKCVTSLKSFDGNVTGCGFERLTRGGGGCSQFSMADVESNLGHESTSLENDCTYSSNDEQDWNQVCSNCMKSWEDMKGSSKHGGEVEKTESDVCRFAVLVSLISKRIADRRWAQSVYRCLGAL
;
A
#
# COMPACT_ATOMS: atom_id res chain seq x y z
N MET A 1 76.00 -3.81 -26.52
CA MET A 1 75.09 -2.72 -26.10
C MET A 1 73.66 -3.16 -26.37
N GLY A 2 72.99 -3.73 -25.36
CA GLY A 2 71.56 -4.00 -25.43
C GLY A 2 70.84 -2.86 -24.71
N ILE A 3 70.16 -1.99 -25.46
CA ILE A 3 69.29 -0.96 -24.89
C ILE A 3 68.05 -1.72 -24.40
N LEU A 4 67.98 -1.98 -23.10
CA LEU A 4 66.76 -2.50 -22.47
C LEU A 4 65.67 -1.45 -22.65
N ASN A 5 64.62 -1.84 -23.37
CA ASN A 5 63.53 -0.97 -23.76
C ASN A 5 62.60 -0.74 -22.54
N PHE A 6 63.03 0.11 -21.60
CA PHE A 6 62.30 0.45 -20.37
C PHE A 6 60.93 1.12 -20.63
N SER A 7 60.69 1.57 -21.86
CA SER A 7 59.48 2.30 -22.24
C SER A 7 58.23 1.39 -22.32
N SER A 8 58.38 0.12 -22.72
CA SER A 8 57.23 -0.79 -22.89
C SER A 8 56.58 -1.18 -21.55
N CYS A 9 57.40 -1.45 -20.53
CA CYS A 9 56.89 -1.80 -19.19
C CYS A 9 56.12 -0.65 -18.54
N THR A 10 56.55 0.59 -18.76
CA THR A 10 55.85 1.75 -18.19
C THR A 10 54.46 1.94 -18.81
N TYR A 11 54.28 1.68 -20.10
CA TYR A 11 52.98 1.81 -20.75
C TYR A 11 51.97 0.74 -20.31
N GLU A 12 52.41 -0.51 -20.16
CA GLU A 12 51.57 -1.61 -19.66
C GLU A 12 51.07 -1.33 -18.24
N ILE A 13 51.95 -0.84 -17.36
CA ILE A 13 51.59 -0.49 -15.97
C ILE A 13 50.61 0.68 -15.94
N ILE A 14 50.83 1.71 -16.75
CA ILE A 14 49.92 2.87 -16.85
C ILE A 14 48.54 2.43 -17.36
N PHE A 15 48.49 1.54 -18.35
CA PHE A 15 47.23 1.04 -18.90
C PHE A 15 46.42 0.24 -17.87
N VAL A 16 47.08 -0.61 -17.07
CA VAL A 16 46.42 -1.36 -15.98
C VAL A 16 45.85 -0.42 -14.92
N ILE A 17 46.61 0.60 -14.50
CA ILE A 17 46.16 1.58 -13.52
C ILE A 17 44.94 2.36 -14.04
N LEU A 18 44.97 2.81 -15.30
CA LEU A 18 43.85 3.52 -15.92
C LEU A 18 42.58 2.67 -15.97
N ASN A 19 42.68 1.41 -16.38
CA ASN A 19 41.52 0.50 -16.40
C ASN A 19 40.98 0.23 -14.99
N PHE A 20 41.86 0.10 -13.99
CA PHE A 20 41.45 -0.09 -12.60
C PHE A 20 40.74 1.15 -12.03
N VAL A 21 41.28 2.34 -12.29
CA VAL A 21 40.67 3.61 -11.87
C VAL A 21 39.31 3.81 -12.56
N VAL A 22 39.21 3.56 -13.87
CA VAL A 22 37.95 3.68 -14.61
C VAL A 22 36.93 2.65 -14.10
N GLY A 23 37.34 1.39 -13.89
CA GLY A 23 36.48 0.34 -13.34
C GLY A 23 35.95 0.66 -11.94
N MET A 24 36.81 1.20 -11.06
CA MET A 24 36.41 1.64 -9.73
C MET A 24 35.44 2.82 -9.78
N ASN A 25 35.64 3.81 -10.66
CA ASN A 25 34.71 4.93 -10.82
C ASN A 25 33.34 4.47 -11.35
N ILE A 26 33.30 3.51 -12.28
CA ILE A 26 32.05 2.91 -12.75
C ILE A 26 31.36 2.15 -11.61
N PHE A 27 32.11 1.39 -10.82
CA PHE A 27 31.57 0.67 -9.66
C PHE A 27 30.99 1.64 -8.61
N PHE A 28 31.66 2.77 -8.33
CA PHE A 28 31.16 3.79 -7.43
C PHE A 28 29.93 4.52 -7.99
N ALA A 29 29.86 4.77 -9.30
CA ALA A 29 28.67 5.35 -9.93
C ALA A 29 27.46 4.40 -9.87
N TYR A 30 27.67 3.09 -9.98
CA TYR A 30 26.63 2.07 -9.80
C TYR A 30 26.27 1.80 -8.32
N SER A 31 27.22 2.02 -7.41
CA SER A 31 27.03 1.82 -5.97
C SER A 31 26.49 3.06 -5.26
N GLN A 32 26.20 4.15 -5.99
CA GLN A 32 25.43 5.25 -5.43
C GLN A 32 24.01 4.73 -5.12
N PRO A 33 23.57 4.73 -3.85
CA PRO A 33 22.15 4.55 -3.57
C PRO A 33 21.40 5.63 -4.37
N ALA A 34 20.35 5.22 -5.09
CA ALA A 34 19.50 6.14 -5.84
C ALA A 34 19.17 7.36 -4.96
N PRO A 35 19.15 8.57 -5.54
CA PRO A 35 18.93 9.80 -4.77
C PRO A 35 17.71 9.61 -3.88
N THR A 36 17.88 9.91 -2.58
CA THR A 36 16.86 9.82 -1.53
C THR A 36 15.48 10.17 -2.09
N ARG A 37 14.57 9.19 -2.15
CA ARG A 37 13.21 9.35 -2.69
C ARG A 37 12.46 10.43 -1.89
N THR A 38 12.48 11.66 -2.40
CA THR A 38 11.63 12.77 -1.95
C THR A 38 10.18 12.59 -2.42
N SER A 39 9.90 11.58 -3.24
CA SER A 39 8.58 11.22 -3.74
C SER A 39 7.89 10.15 -2.87
N CYS A 40 6.55 10.15 -2.89
CA CYS A 40 5.73 9.07 -2.33
C CYS A 40 6.22 7.68 -2.80
N PRO A 41 6.38 6.69 -1.90
CA PRO A 41 6.79 5.34 -2.29
C PRO A 41 5.69 4.48 -2.94
N LEU A 42 4.42 4.90 -2.87
CA LEU A 42 3.30 4.18 -3.47
C LEU A 42 3.16 4.47 -4.96
N ASP A 43 2.75 3.45 -5.71
CA ASP A 43 2.39 3.54 -7.12
C ASP A 43 0.86 3.62 -7.25
N PHE A 44 0.36 4.80 -7.64
CA PHE A 44 -1.08 5.03 -7.77
C PHE A 44 -1.55 4.64 -9.18
N GLN A 45 -2.13 3.46 -9.30
CA GLN A 45 -2.67 2.97 -10.57
C GLN A 45 -4.08 3.51 -10.86
N VAL A 46 -4.18 4.83 -11.01
CA VAL A 46 -5.44 5.60 -11.16
C VAL A 46 -6.36 5.07 -12.26
N SER A 47 -5.78 4.59 -13.38
CA SER A 47 -6.54 4.08 -14.52
C SER A 47 -7.48 2.91 -14.20
N PHE A 48 -7.28 2.20 -13.08
CA PHE A 48 -8.11 1.06 -12.69
C PHE A 48 -9.40 1.44 -11.95
N PHE A 49 -9.52 2.67 -11.47
CA PHE A 49 -10.57 3.08 -10.54
C PHE A 49 -11.53 4.14 -11.11
N GLY A 50 -11.33 4.54 -12.37
CA GLY A 50 -12.17 5.55 -13.04
C GLY A 50 -11.72 6.98 -12.75
N ASN A 51 -12.66 7.92 -12.76
CA ASN A 51 -12.35 9.34 -12.56
C ASN A 51 -12.36 9.68 -11.06
N ILE A 52 -11.19 9.99 -10.49
CA ILE A 52 -11.01 10.25 -9.05
C ILE A 52 -11.92 11.38 -8.54
N SER A 53 -12.30 12.34 -9.41
CA SER A 53 -13.12 13.49 -9.02
C SER A 53 -14.62 13.21 -8.85
N SER A 54 -15.08 11.96 -8.97
CA SER A 54 -16.48 11.62 -8.72
C SER A 54 -16.77 11.59 -7.21
N CYS A 55 -17.57 12.54 -6.71
CA CYS A 55 -18.07 12.54 -5.33
C CYS A 55 -19.22 11.54 -5.07
N GLU A 56 -19.18 10.39 -5.73
CA GLU A 56 -20.22 9.36 -5.60
C GLU A 56 -19.81 8.31 -4.56
N GLY A 57 -20.65 8.13 -3.53
CA GLY A 57 -20.49 7.11 -2.49
C GLY A 57 -19.19 7.25 -1.69
N GLY A 58 -18.80 6.21 -0.96
CA GLY A 58 -17.41 6.09 -0.49
C GLY A 58 -17.13 6.69 0.87
N ASP A 59 -18.07 6.79 1.83
CA ASP A 59 -17.73 7.29 3.17
C ASP A 59 -17.05 6.22 4.06
N TRP A 60 -17.07 4.96 3.61
CA TRP A 60 -16.44 3.81 4.26
C TRP A 60 -16.94 3.59 5.70
N GLY A 61 -18.25 3.67 5.92
CA GLY A 61 -18.88 3.50 7.23
C GLY A 61 -18.63 4.71 8.15
N GLY A 62 -18.52 5.89 7.54
CA GLY A 62 -18.16 7.14 8.20
C GLY A 62 -16.70 7.25 8.62
N PHE A 63 -15.81 6.42 8.05
CA PHE A 63 -14.36 6.56 8.24
C PHE A 63 -13.83 7.80 7.52
N LEU A 64 -14.34 8.06 6.31
CA LEU A 64 -14.04 9.26 5.55
C LEU A 64 -15.02 10.37 5.95
N PRO A 65 -14.54 11.60 6.19
CA PRO A 65 -15.39 12.72 6.58
C PRO A 65 -16.19 13.31 5.41
N SER A 66 -15.92 12.89 4.17
CA SER A 66 -16.63 13.31 2.96
C SER A 66 -16.66 12.17 1.94
N ASN A 67 -17.79 12.04 1.24
CA ASN A 67 -17.97 11.11 0.13
C ASN A 67 -17.10 11.43 -1.10
N CYS A 68 -16.59 12.66 -1.24
CA CYS A 68 -15.63 13.00 -2.30
C CYS A 68 -14.27 12.29 -2.16
N CYS A 69 -14.02 11.66 -1.02
CA CYS A 69 -12.77 10.96 -0.75
C CYS A 69 -12.75 9.50 -1.23
N GLY A 70 -13.91 8.93 -1.58
CA GLY A 70 -14.09 7.50 -1.81
C GLY A 70 -13.11 6.91 -2.83
N VAL A 71 -13.17 7.39 -4.08
CA VAL A 71 -12.31 6.86 -5.16
C VAL A 71 -10.83 7.07 -4.89
N ALA A 72 -10.45 8.24 -4.34
CA ALA A 72 -9.06 8.51 -3.96
C ALA A 72 -8.58 7.55 -2.86
N PHE A 73 -9.48 7.19 -1.93
CA PHE A 73 -9.19 6.25 -0.87
C PHE A 73 -9.06 4.82 -1.38
N ASP A 74 -9.92 4.38 -2.31
CA ASP A 74 -9.81 3.07 -2.96
C ASP A 74 -8.46 2.90 -3.67
N VAL A 75 -8.04 3.92 -4.43
CA VAL A 75 -6.72 3.98 -5.08
C VAL A 75 -5.60 3.88 -4.06
N TYR A 76 -5.73 4.61 -2.95
CA TYR A 76 -4.74 4.60 -1.87
C TYR A 76 -4.65 3.23 -1.17
N LEU A 77 -5.78 2.61 -0.83
CA LEU A 77 -5.84 1.27 -0.24
C LEU A 77 -5.25 0.21 -1.18
N HIS A 78 -5.52 0.32 -2.48
CA HIS A 78 -4.94 -0.60 -3.45
C HIS A 78 -3.42 -0.47 -3.56
N ALA A 79 -2.92 0.77 -3.57
CA ALA A 79 -1.50 1.05 -3.61
C ALA A 79 -0.78 0.59 -2.34
N LEU A 80 -1.42 0.72 -1.17
CA LEU A 80 -0.94 0.11 0.08
C LEU A 80 -0.86 -1.42 -0.07
N GLY A 81 -1.90 -2.07 -0.61
CA GLY A 81 -1.89 -3.52 -0.85
C GLY A 81 -0.75 -3.95 -1.76
N GLN A 82 -0.46 -3.19 -2.82
CA GLN A 82 0.67 -3.44 -3.71
C GLN A 82 2.03 -3.24 -3.00
N ALA A 83 2.17 -2.23 -2.15
CA ALA A 83 3.39 -2.03 -1.37
C ALA A 83 3.57 -3.15 -0.33
N ALA A 84 2.49 -3.56 0.32
CA ALA A 84 2.46 -4.63 1.31
C ALA A 84 2.83 -5.98 0.70
N SER A 85 2.40 -6.29 -0.53
CA SER A 85 2.78 -7.55 -1.18
C SER A 85 4.28 -7.66 -1.44
N ASN A 86 4.97 -6.54 -1.59
CA ASN A 86 6.41 -6.48 -1.79
C ASN A 86 7.21 -6.41 -0.48
N THR A 87 6.67 -5.77 0.56
CA THR A 87 7.42 -5.40 1.78
C THR A 87 6.94 -6.10 3.06
N GLY A 88 5.74 -6.68 3.03
CA GLY A 88 5.03 -7.20 4.20
C GLY A 88 4.50 -6.11 5.15
N GLN A 89 4.78 -4.83 4.90
CA GLN A 89 4.33 -3.71 5.74
C GLN A 89 2.99 -3.19 5.22
N ILE A 90 2.01 -3.06 6.13
CA ILE A 90 0.63 -2.68 5.76
C ILE A 90 0.51 -1.18 5.58
N PHE A 91 0.92 -0.40 6.59
CA PHE A 91 0.84 1.06 6.57
C PHE A 91 2.22 1.69 6.44
N LEU A 92 2.25 2.88 5.83
CA LEU A 92 3.46 3.70 5.70
C LEU A 92 3.81 4.33 7.05
N ASP A 93 5.09 4.63 7.28
CA ASP A 93 5.43 5.56 8.35
C ASP A 93 4.93 6.99 8.06
N GLY A 94 4.88 7.83 9.09
CA GLY A 94 4.31 9.18 8.96
C GLY A 94 5.00 10.08 7.94
N GLY A 95 6.29 9.86 7.68
CA GLY A 95 7.04 10.62 6.69
C GLY A 95 6.58 10.28 5.27
N ASP A 96 6.55 9.00 4.93
CA ASP A 96 6.09 8.53 3.63
C ASP A 96 4.59 8.69 3.44
N GLN A 97 3.80 8.56 4.51
CA GLN A 97 2.37 8.85 4.49
C GLN A 97 2.09 10.28 4.05
N THR A 98 2.77 11.25 4.67
CA THR A 98 2.59 12.67 4.37
C THR A 98 2.93 12.96 2.90
N LYS A 99 4.00 12.36 2.37
CA LYS A 99 4.37 12.49 0.96
C LYS A 99 3.28 11.92 0.05
N CYS A 100 2.76 10.74 0.37
CA CYS A 100 1.74 10.06 -0.44
C CYS A 100 0.38 10.76 -0.45
N VAL A 101 -0.11 11.19 0.71
CA VAL A 101 -1.34 12.00 0.78
C VAL A 101 -1.15 13.29 -0.02
N THR A 102 0.02 13.91 0.03
CA THR A 102 0.32 15.11 -0.78
C THR A 102 0.33 14.81 -2.27
N SER A 103 0.91 13.68 -2.71
CA SER A 103 0.86 13.24 -4.11
C SER A 103 -0.56 12.93 -4.58
N LEU A 104 -1.44 12.40 -3.74
CA LEU A 104 -2.84 12.17 -4.11
C LEU A 104 -3.60 13.48 -4.41
N LYS A 105 -3.23 14.58 -3.74
CA LYS A 105 -3.81 15.90 -4.00
C LYS A 105 -3.57 16.41 -5.42
N SER A 106 -2.50 15.97 -6.09
CA SER A 106 -2.27 16.37 -7.49
C SER A 106 -3.25 15.70 -8.45
N PHE A 107 -3.87 14.59 -8.03
CA PHE A 107 -4.90 13.89 -8.81
C PHE A 107 -6.31 14.40 -8.48
N ASP A 108 -6.55 14.82 -7.23
CA ASP A 108 -7.80 15.45 -6.81
C ASP A 108 -7.56 16.49 -5.69
N GLY A 109 -7.91 17.75 -5.97
CA GLY A 109 -7.72 18.87 -5.05
C GLY A 109 -8.51 18.76 -3.74
N ASN A 110 -9.51 17.88 -3.68
CA ASN A 110 -10.39 17.69 -2.53
C ASN A 110 -9.90 16.64 -1.51
N VAL A 111 -8.73 16.01 -1.74
CA VAL A 111 -8.20 14.96 -0.83
C VAL A 111 -7.70 15.51 0.52
N THR A 112 -7.58 16.84 0.66
CA THR A 112 -7.20 17.45 1.92
C THR A 112 -8.31 17.30 2.96
N GLY A 113 -8.03 16.58 4.05
CA GLY A 113 -8.99 16.34 5.11
C GLY A 113 -9.80 15.06 4.90
N CYS A 114 -9.40 14.15 4.02
CA CYS A 114 -10.05 12.85 3.84
C CYS A 114 -9.70 11.80 4.91
N GLY A 115 -8.87 12.11 5.91
CA GLY A 115 -8.58 11.18 7.00
C GLY A 115 -7.57 10.08 6.68
N PHE A 116 -6.91 10.12 5.52
CA PHE A 116 -5.96 9.08 5.08
C PHE A 116 -4.78 8.95 6.06
N GLU A 117 -4.37 10.06 6.67
CA GLU A 117 -3.35 10.14 7.71
C GLU A 117 -3.63 9.25 8.94
N ARG A 118 -4.88 8.82 9.15
CA ARG A 118 -5.23 7.88 10.23
C ARG A 118 -4.65 6.49 9.97
N LEU A 119 -4.37 6.12 8.72
CA LEU A 119 -3.73 4.86 8.34
C LEU A 119 -2.20 5.01 8.29
N THR A 120 -1.61 5.38 9.42
CA THR A 120 -0.16 5.59 9.58
C THR A 120 0.43 4.59 10.57
N ARG A 121 1.58 4.01 10.22
CA ARG A 121 2.32 3.11 11.08
C ARG A 121 2.91 3.83 12.29
N GLY A 122 2.79 3.18 13.46
CA GLY A 122 3.47 3.60 14.70
C GLY A 122 2.55 4.19 15.78
N GLY A 123 1.23 4.16 15.58
CA GLY A 123 0.25 4.54 16.61
C GLY A 123 0.02 3.47 17.70
N GLY A 124 0.58 2.27 17.55
CA GLY A 124 0.29 1.10 18.38
C GLY A 124 -0.82 0.22 17.79
N GLY A 125 -1.12 -0.92 18.42
CA GLY A 125 -2.21 -1.80 17.99
C GLY A 125 -2.07 -2.24 16.52
N CYS A 126 -3.18 -2.29 15.78
CA CYS A 126 -3.18 -2.71 14.38
C CYS A 126 -2.41 -1.77 13.45
N SER A 127 -2.17 -0.52 13.85
CA SER A 127 -1.36 0.40 13.03
C SER A 127 0.10 -0.07 12.88
N GLN A 128 0.59 -0.91 13.80
CA GLN A 128 1.96 -1.44 13.75
C GLN A 128 2.04 -2.82 13.09
N PHE A 129 0.90 -3.39 12.66
CA PHE A 129 0.86 -4.74 12.13
C PHE A 129 1.52 -4.82 10.76
N SER A 130 2.35 -5.85 10.59
CA SER A 130 2.72 -6.40 9.30
C SER A 130 1.65 -7.37 8.81
N MET A 131 1.78 -7.86 7.58
CA MET A 131 0.93 -8.94 7.07
C MET A 131 0.98 -10.19 7.96
N ALA A 132 2.16 -10.53 8.50
CA ALA A 132 2.32 -11.67 9.40
C ALA A 132 1.63 -11.44 10.76
N ASP A 133 1.60 -10.20 11.24
CA ASP A 133 0.87 -9.85 12.46
C ASP A 133 -0.64 -9.94 12.24
N VAL A 134 -1.16 -9.53 11.08
CA VAL A 134 -2.57 -9.75 10.72
C VAL A 134 -2.91 -11.24 10.69
N GLU A 135 -2.07 -12.06 10.07
CA GLU A 135 -2.31 -13.51 10.02
C GLU A 135 -2.31 -14.16 11.40
N SER A 136 -1.38 -13.76 12.27
CA SER A 136 -1.23 -14.35 13.61
C SER A 136 -2.25 -13.82 14.63
N ASN A 137 -2.69 -12.57 14.52
CA ASN A 137 -3.57 -11.93 15.51
C ASN A 137 -5.03 -11.79 15.04
N LEU A 138 -5.26 -11.69 13.73
CA LEU A 138 -6.57 -11.45 13.11
C LEU A 138 -6.86 -12.45 11.99
N GLY A 139 -6.25 -13.64 12.03
CA GLY A 139 -6.38 -14.63 10.97
C GLY A 139 -7.80 -15.15 10.77
N HIS A 140 -8.58 -15.26 11.86
CA HIS A 140 -9.98 -15.68 11.79
C HIS A 140 -10.84 -14.61 11.10
N GLU A 141 -10.71 -13.36 11.54
CA GLU A 141 -11.37 -12.19 10.97
C GLU A 141 -11.01 -12.01 9.49
N SER A 142 -9.72 -12.13 9.16
CA SER A 142 -9.22 -12.06 7.79
C SER A 142 -9.80 -13.16 6.90
N THR A 143 -9.90 -14.39 7.40
CA THR A 143 -10.47 -15.52 6.66
C THR A 143 -11.99 -15.35 6.49
N SER A 144 -12.69 -14.89 7.52
CA SER A 144 -14.13 -14.61 7.49
C SER A 144 -14.44 -13.55 6.43
N LEU A 145 -13.74 -12.42 6.46
CA LEU A 145 -13.91 -11.35 5.49
C LEU A 145 -13.60 -11.82 4.07
N GLU A 146 -12.52 -12.56 3.86
CA GLU A 146 -12.16 -13.07 2.54
C GLU A 146 -13.25 -13.97 1.94
N ASN A 147 -13.79 -14.88 2.74
CA ASN A 147 -14.84 -15.80 2.31
C ASN A 147 -16.16 -15.06 2.03
N ASP A 148 -16.56 -14.18 2.94
CA ASP A 148 -17.84 -13.46 2.82
C ASP A 148 -17.82 -12.40 1.71
N CYS A 149 -16.64 -11.92 1.32
CA CYS A 149 -16.44 -11.01 0.20
C CYS A 149 -15.99 -11.71 -1.10
N THR A 150 -16.13 -13.04 -1.21
CA THR A 150 -15.80 -13.77 -2.44
C THR A 150 -16.98 -13.76 -3.40
N TYR A 151 -16.81 -13.13 -4.56
CA TYR A 151 -17.79 -13.08 -5.64
C TYR A 151 -17.44 -14.14 -6.71
N SER A 152 -18.18 -15.26 -6.75
CA SER A 152 -18.01 -16.29 -7.79
C SER A 152 -18.70 -15.86 -9.07
N SER A 153 -18.02 -15.92 -10.22
CA SER A 153 -18.62 -15.63 -11.53
C SER A 153 -19.53 -16.75 -12.05
N ASN A 154 -19.48 -17.92 -11.41
CA ASN A 154 -20.07 -19.16 -11.93
C ASN A 154 -21.35 -19.57 -11.19
N ASP A 155 -21.68 -18.89 -10.09
CA ASP A 155 -22.89 -19.14 -9.31
C ASP A 155 -23.88 -18.00 -9.55
N GLU A 156 -25.18 -18.31 -9.59
CA GLU A 156 -26.27 -17.32 -9.52
C GLU A 156 -26.33 -16.67 -8.12
N GLN A 157 -25.18 -16.27 -7.58
CA GLN A 157 -25.09 -15.59 -6.29
C GLN A 157 -25.66 -14.19 -6.43
N ASP A 158 -26.68 -13.90 -5.64
CA ASP A 158 -27.23 -12.56 -5.51
C ASP A 158 -26.16 -11.62 -4.95
N TRP A 159 -25.77 -10.64 -5.76
CA TRP A 159 -24.82 -9.59 -5.38
C TRP A 159 -25.17 -8.95 -4.03
N ASN A 160 -26.47 -8.73 -3.76
CA ASN A 160 -26.92 -8.11 -2.52
C ASN A 160 -26.65 -9.00 -1.31
N GLN A 161 -26.83 -10.32 -1.46
CA GLN A 161 -26.57 -11.27 -0.38
C GLN A 161 -25.07 -11.37 -0.07
N VAL A 162 -24.22 -11.48 -1.10
CA VAL A 162 -22.76 -11.53 -0.91
C VAL A 162 -22.27 -10.23 -0.30
N CYS A 163 -22.72 -9.08 -0.81
CA CYS A 163 -22.33 -7.79 -0.25
C CYS A 163 -22.81 -7.62 1.19
N SER A 164 -24.04 -8.04 1.51
CA SER A 164 -24.55 -8.00 2.88
C SER A 164 -23.71 -8.85 3.85
N ASN A 165 -23.27 -10.04 3.42
CA ASN A 165 -22.38 -10.88 4.22
C ASN A 165 -21.00 -10.23 4.39
N CYS A 166 -20.43 -9.70 3.31
CA CYS A 166 -19.16 -8.99 3.31
C CYS A 166 -19.18 -7.78 4.27
N MET A 167 -20.22 -6.95 4.22
CA MET A 167 -20.42 -5.81 5.12
C MET A 167 -20.57 -6.27 6.58
N LYS A 168 -21.30 -7.36 6.83
CA LYS A 168 -21.45 -7.88 8.18
C LYS A 168 -20.11 -8.36 8.75
N SER A 169 -19.34 -9.13 7.99
CA SER A 169 -17.99 -9.53 8.39
C SER A 169 -17.06 -8.33 8.61
N TRP A 170 -17.20 -7.28 7.79
CA TRP A 170 -16.50 -6.01 7.98
C TRP A 170 -16.82 -5.33 9.32
N GLU A 171 -18.12 -5.23 9.66
CA GLU A 171 -18.58 -4.59 10.88
C GLU A 171 -18.31 -5.43 12.14
N ASP A 172 -18.39 -6.75 12.04
CA ASP A 172 -18.17 -7.69 13.15
C ASP A 172 -16.70 -7.74 13.59
N MET A 173 -15.76 -7.29 12.75
CA MET A 173 -14.37 -7.07 13.16
C MET A 173 -14.30 -5.94 14.20
N LYS A 174 -14.12 -6.36 15.44
CA LYS A 174 -13.78 -5.49 16.57
C LYS A 174 -12.26 -5.51 16.71
N GLY A 175 -11.64 -4.35 16.90
CA GLY A 175 -10.20 -4.27 17.19
C GLY A 175 -9.83 -5.02 18.47
N SER A 176 -8.58 -4.95 18.89
CA SER A 176 -8.09 -5.69 20.07
C SER A 176 -8.66 -5.23 21.44
N SER A 177 -9.61 -4.29 21.47
CA SER A 177 -10.16 -3.68 22.69
C SER A 177 -11.54 -4.25 23.06
N LYS A 178 -11.85 -4.23 24.37
CA LYS A 178 -13.08 -4.78 24.98
C LYS A 178 -13.98 -3.72 25.62
N HIS A 179 -13.86 -2.43 25.27
CA HIS A 179 -14.58 -1.32 25.90
C HIS A 179 -15.04 -0.24 24.90
N GLY A 180 -16.37 -0.09 24.80
CA GLY A 180 -17.06 0.84 23.90
C GLY A 180 -16.64 2.30 24.09
N GLY A 181 -16.09 2.91 23.03
CA GLY A 181 -15.73 4.33 22.97
C GLY A 181 -15.15 4.74 21.62
N GLU A 182 -14.95 6.05 21.41
CA GLU A 182 -14.44 6.62 20.15
C GLU A 182 -12.99 6.20 19.83
N VAL A 183 -12.18 6.01 20.86
CA VAL A 183 -10.82 5.45 20.75
C VAL A 183 -10.85 3.99 20.26
N GLU A 184 -11.84 3.20 20.72
CA GLU A 184 -12.03 1.82 20.27
C GLU A 184 -12.56 1.75 18.84
N LYS A 185 -13.43 2.69 18.43
CA LYS A 185 -13.89 2.80 17.03
C LYS A 185 -12.71 3.05 16.09
N THR A 186 -11.84 4.00 16.44
CA THR A 186 -10.66 4.32 15.61
C THR A 186 -9.69 3.14 15.50
N GLU A 187 -9.42 2.44 16.60
CA GLU A 187 -8.56 1.25 16.57
C GLU A 187 -9.21 0.12 15.75
N SER A 188 -10.52 -0.11 15.92
CA SER A 188 -11.25 -1.12 15.14
C SER A 188 -11.22 -0.82 13.64
N ASP A 189 -11.40 0.45 13.24
CA ASP A 189 -11.28 0.86 11.85
C ASP A 189 -9.87 0.61 11.31
N VAL A 190 -8.82 0.97 12.06
CA VAL A 190 -7.43 0.69 11.67
C VAL A 190 -7.19 -0.81 11.51
N CYS A 191 -7.72 -1.65 12.40
CA CYS A 191 -7.64 -3.12 12.26
C CYS A 191 -8.36 -3.64 11.02
N ARG A 192 -9.58 -3.14 10.75
CA ARG A 192 -10.34 -3.51 9.54
C ARG A 192 -9.57 -3.16 8.27
N PHE A 193 -9.00 -1.96 8.20
CA PHE A 193 -8.17 -1.57 7.06
C PHE A 193 -6.86 -2.37 6.98
N ALA A 194 -6.26 -2.74 8.11
CA ALA A 194 -5.07 -3.59 8.10
C ALA A 194 -5.37 -4.98 7.50
N VAL A 195 -6.49 -5.57 7.90
CA VAL A 195 -6.99 -6.84 7.33
C VAL A 195 -7.26 -6.69 5.84
N LEU A 196 -8.00 -5.66 5.43
CA LEU A 196 -8.35 -5.43 4.03
C LEU A 196 -7.11 -5.22 3.15
N VAL A 197 -6.16 -4.39 3.57
CA VAL A 197 -4.88 -4.19 2.85
C VAL A 197 -4.10 -5.50 2.74
N SER A 198 -4.10 -6.34 3.80
CA SER A 198 -3.48 -7.67 3.76
C SER A 198 -4.16 -8.60 2.74
N LEU A 199 -5.49 -8.59 2.65
CA LEU A 199 -6.23 -9.38 1.66
C LEU A 199 -5.99 -8.89 0.22
N ILE A 200 -6.03 -7.57 -0.01
CA ILE A 200 -5.71 -6.96 -1.30
C ILE A 200 -4.28 -7.33 -1.72
N SER A 201 -3.33 -7.29 -0.78
CA SER A 201 -1.95 -7.70 -1.01
C SER A 201 -1.86 -9.17 -1.48
N LYS A 202 -2.53 -10.09 -0.78
CA LYS A 202 -2.59 -11.52 -1.15
C LYS A 202 -3.24 -11.75 -2.51
N ARG A 203 -4.23 -10.94 -2.88
CA ARG A 203 -5.03 -11.04 -4.11
C ARG A 203 -4.72 -9.93 -5.11
N ILE A 204 -3.50 -9.39 -5.12
CA ILE A 204 -3.17 -8.19 -5.91
C ILE A 204 -3.41 -8.37 -7.43
N ALA A 205 -3.35 -9.61 -7.92
CA ALA A 205 -3.65 -9.95 -9.30
C ALA A 205 -5.16 -9.99 -9.63
N ASP A 206 -6.02 -10.18 -8.64
CA ASP A 206 -7.47 -10.26 -8.80
C ASP A 206 -8.12 -8.88 -8.62
N ARG A 207 -7.98 -8.06 -9.66
CA ARG A 207 -8.52 -6.70 -9.69
C ARG A 207 -10.04 -6.65 -9.58
N ARG A 208 -10.74 -7.66 -10.11
CA ARG A 208 -12.21 -7.71 -10.07
C ARG A 208 -12.69 -7.93 -8.65
N TRP A 209 -12.04 -8.83 -7.92
CA TRP A 209 -12.31 -9.03 -6.51
C TRP A 209 -12.13 -7.73 -5.71
N ALA A 210 -10.99 -7.03 -5.89
CA ALA A 210 -10.74 -5.76 -5.18
C ALA A 210 -11.80 -4.70 -5.51
N GLN A 211 -12.14 -4.50 -6.79
CA GLN A 211 -13.19 -3.57 -7.21
C GLN A 211 -14.56 -3.92 -6.61
N SER A 212 -14.90 -5.21 -6.54
CA SER A 212 -16.14 -5.66 -5.93
C SER A 212 -16.19 -5.37 -4.43
N VAL A 213 -15.08 -5.60 -3.72
CA VAL A 213 -14.95 -5.27 -2.30
C VAL A 213 -15.08 -3.77 -2.07
N TYR A 214 -14.38 -2.93 -2.84
CA TYR A 214 -14.49 -1.47 -2.73
C TYR A 214 -15.90 -0.98 -3.01
N ARG A 215 -16.57 -1.53 -4.04
CA ARG A 215 -17.95 -1.19 -4.35
C ARG A 215 -18.91 -1.56 -3.23
N CYS A 216 -18.66 -2.68 -2.55
CA CYS A 216 -19.52 -3.14 -1.46
C CYS A 216 -19.28 -2.35 -0.17
N LEU A 217 -18.03 -2.25 0.29
CA LEU A 217 -17.66 -1.64 1.56
C LEU A 217 -17.58 -0.11 1.48
N GLY A 218 -17.20 0.45 0.34
CA GLY A 218 -17.21 1.89 0.12
C GLY A 218 -18.62 2.47 0.02
N ALA A 219 -19.64 1.67 -0.33
CA ALA A 219 -21.03 2.12 -0.40
C ALA A 219 -21.77 2.14 0.95
N LEU A 220 -21.06 1.83 2.05
CA LEU A 220 -21.56 1.96 3.43
C LEU A 220 -22.08 3.38 3.73
#